data_AF-A0A0M3J9W8-F1
#
_entry.id   AF-A0A0M3J9W8-F1
#
_cell.length_a   1.000
_cell.length_b   1.000
_cell.length_c   1.000
_cell.angle_alpha   90.00
_cell.angle_beta   90.00
_cell.angle_gamma   90.00
#
_symmetry.space_group_name_H-M   'P 1'
#
loop_
_entity.id
_entity.type
_entity.pdbx_description
1 polymer ?
#
loop_
_entity_poly.entity_id
_entity_poly.type
_entity_poly.pdbx_seq_one_letter_code
_entity_poly.pdbx_strand_id
1 'polypeptide(L)' 'MQFQADGTSGRLDEDFFRLNRACARSDAFINLREVTARFRVTPGDYVIIPSTYEPNVEAQFLLRIYANGFMESM' A
#
# COMPACT_ATOMS: atom_id res chain seq x y z
N MET A 1 0.75 2.87 -2.53
CA MET A 1 -0.21 2.08 -3.34
C MET A 1 -0.72 0.91 -2.52
N GLN A 2 -1.92 0.39 -2.81
CA GLN A 2 -2.49 -0.79 -2.14
C GLN A 2 -2.95 -1.81 -3.18
N PHE A 3 -2.64 -3.08 -2.96
CA PHE A 3 -3.04 -4.21 -3.81
C PHE A 3 -3.73 -5.26 -2.96
N GLN A 4 -4.74 -5.93 -3.54
CA GLN A 4 -5.33 -7.12 -2.95
C GLN A 4 -4.36 -8.29 -3.15
N ALA A 5 -4.16 -9.08 -2.10
CA ALA A 5 -3.08 -10.07 -2.01
C ALA A 5 -3.58 -11.38 -1.40
N ASP A 6 -4.87 -11.70 -1.57
CA ASP A 6 -5.49 -12.89 -1.01
C ASP A 6 -4.76 -14.17 -1.43
N GLY A 7 -4.46 -15.02 -0.45
CA GLY A 7 -3.78 -16.30 -0.68
C GLY A 7 -2.32 -16.17 -1.13
N THR A 8 -1.73 -14.97 -1.09
CA THR A 8 -0.29 -14.80 -1.27
C THR A 8 0.43 -14.85 0.07
N SER A 9 1.66 -15.37 0.06
CA SER A 9 2.52 -15.40 1.25
C SER A 9 3.95 -15.03 0.87
N GLY A 10 4.64 -14.35 1.78
CA GLY A 10 6.01 -13.91 1.58
C GLY A 10 6.15 -12.69 0.66
N ARG A 11 7.36 -12.51 0.12
CA ARG A 11 7.70 -11.36 -0.72
C ARG A 11 7.10 -11.52 -2.12
N LEU A 12 6.30 -10.54 -2.51
CA LEU A 12 5.74 -10.43 -3.85
C LEU A 12 6.82 -9.96 -4.85
N ASP A 13 6.80 -10.53 -6.05
CA ASP A 13 7.75 -10.22 -7.12
C ASP A 13 7.18 -9.21 -8.13
N GLU A 14 7.97 -8.93 -9.17
CA GLU A 14 7.59 -7.98 -10.20
C GLU A 14 6.37 -8.44 -11.01
N ASP A 15 6.25 -9.75 -11.29
CA ASP A 15 5.16 -10.30 -12.08
C ASP A 15 3.82 -10.08 -11.37
N PHE A 16 3.77 -10.23 -10.05
CA PHE A 16 2.60 -9.88 -9.26
C PHE A 16 2.12 -8.44 -9.54
N PHE A 17 3.01 -7.45 -9.48
CA PHE A 17 2.64 -6.04 -9.66
C PHE A 17 2.34 -5.65 -11.10
N ARG A 18 2.90 -6.37 -12.08
CA ARG A 18 2.55 -6.20 -13.50
C ARG A 18 1.16 -6.75 -13.82
N LEU A 19 0.79 -7.88 -13.20
CA LEU A 19 -0.47 -8.57 -13.47
C LEU A 19 -1.64 -8.03 -12.63
N ASN A 20 -1.37 -7.46 -11.46
CA ASN A 20 -2.39 -6.94 -10.56
C ASN A 20 -2.43 -5.41 -10.57
N ARG A 21 -3.63 -4.83 -10.68
CA ARG A 21 -3.82 -3.38 -10.54
C ARG A 21 -3.96 -3.00 -9.08
N ALA A 22 -3.39 -1.85 -8.70
CA ALA A 22 -3.64 -1.28 -7.39
C ALA A 22 -5.14 -1.03 -7.19
N CYS A 23 -5.71 -1.55 -6.11
CA CYS A 23 -7.11 -1.35 -5.74
C CYS A 23 -7.33 0.01 -5.05
N ALA A 24 -6.26 0.59 -4.49
CA ALA A 24 -6.27 1.95 -3.95
C ALA A 24 -4.89 2.62 -4.07
N ARG A 25 -4.88 3.95 -4.18
CA ARG A 25 -3.67 4.77 -4.19
C ARG A 25 -3.98 6.18 -3.68
N SER A 26 -2.95 6.89 -3.24
CA SER A 26 -3.08 8.33 -3.00
C SER A 26 -3.40 9.07 -4.30
N ASP A 27 -4.09 10.21 -4.21
CA ASP A 27 -4.51 10.98 -5.38
C ASP A 27 -3.33 11.47 -6.21
N ALA A 28 -2.23 11.87 -5.55
CA ALA A 28 -1.00 12.28 -6.18
C ALA A 28 0.22 11.93 -5.31
N PHE A 29 1.38 11.84 -5.96
CA PHE A 29 2.68 11.96 -5.28
C PHE A 29 2.95 13.45 -5.09
N ILE A 30 2.94 13.90 -3.84
CA ILE A 30 3.10 15.31 -3.48
C ILE A 30 4.20 15.43 -2.45
N ASN A 31 4.97 16.52 -2.52
CA ASN A 31 6.04 16.82 -1.57
C ASN A 31 5.45 17.43 -0.28
N LEU A 32 4.63 16.65 0.41
CA LEU A 32 4.13 16.96 1.74
C LEU A 32 4.79 16.03 2.75
N ARG A 33 4.89 16.49 3.99
CA ARG A 33 5.41 15.69 5.12
C ARG A 33 4.59 14.43 5.37
N GLU A 34 3.29 14.48 5.11
CA GLU A 34 2.35 13.37 5.30
C GLU A 34 1.35 13.34 4.13
N VAL A 35 1.03 12.14 3.66
CA VAL A 35 -0.05 11.89 2.72
C VAL A 35 -1.02 10.93 3.38
N THR A 36 -2.26 11.37 3.56
CA THR A 36 -3.33 10.56 4.14
C THR A 36 -4.36 10.25 3.08
N ALA A 37 -4.84 9.02 3.07
CA ALA A 37 -5.98 8.63 2.25
C ALA A 37 -6.90 7.72 3.04
N ARG A 38 -8.19 7.75 2.71
CA ARG A 38 -9.21 6.90 3.33
C ARG A 38 -9.87 6.07 2.25
N PHE A 39 -9.83 4.75 2.44
CA PHE A 39 -10.41 3.81 1.50
C PHE A 39 -11.51 2.98 2.17
N ARG A 40 -12.42 2.47 1.34
CA ARG A 40 -13.30 1.37 1.70
C ARG A 40 -12.86 0.17 0.88
N VAL A 41 -12.60 -0.93 1.56
CA VAL A 41 -12.19 -2.18 0.94
C VAL A 41 -13.08 -3.30 1.46
N THR A 42 -13.21 -4.36 0.67
CA THR A 42 -13.83 -5.60 1.14
C THR A 42 -12.91 -6.30 2.13
N PRO A 43 -13.43 -7.14 3.03
CA PRO A 43 -12.57 -8.01 3.85
C PRO A 43 -11.66 -8.87 2.96
N GLY A 44 -10.40 -9.03 3.36
CA GLY A 44 -9.36 -9.74 2.61
C GLY A 44 -7.96 -9.29 3.01
N ASP A 45 -6.96 -9.84 2.34
CA ASP A 45 -5.55 -9.56 2.55
C ASP A 45 -5.07 -8.48 1.59
N TYR A 46 -4.32 -7.51 2.12
CA TYR A 46 -3.84 -6.38 1.34
C TYR A 46 -2.38 -6.07 1.64
N VAL A 47 -1.65 -5.70 0.59
CA VAL A 47 -0.30 -5.15 0.71
C VAL A 47 -0.33 -3.65 0.46
N ILE A 48 0.32 -2.88 1.33
CA ILE A 48 0.52 -1.44 1.19
C ILE A 48 1.99 -1.18 0.85
N ILE A 49 2.22 -0.49 -0.26
CA ILE A 49 3.55 -0.08 -0.72
C ILE A 49 3.71 1.43 -0.52
N PRO A 50 4.41 1.87 0.53
CA PRO A 50 4.91 3.24 0.62
C PRO A 50 6.13 3.40 -0.32
N SER A 51 6.16 4.45 -1.12
CA SER A 51 7.28 4.74 -2.02
C SER A 51 7.42 6.24 -2.29
N THR A 52 8.61 6.65 -2.70
CA THR A 52 8.85 7.93 -3.36
C THR A 52 8.34 7.88 -4.80
N TYR A 53 8.27 9.04 -5.45
CA TYR A 53 7.93 9.12 -6.87
C TYR A 53 9.07 8.60 -7.74
N GLU A 54 10.29 9.10 -7.51
CA GLU A 54 11.47 8.68 -8.24
C GLU A 54 12.13 7.46 -7.57
N PRO A 55 12.68 6.53 -8.37
CA PRO A 55 13.47 5.44 -7.84
C PRO A 55 14.78 5.96 -7.22
N ASN A 56 15.36 5.17 -6.31
CA ASN A 56 16.65 5.46 -5.66
C ASN A 56 16.67 6.73 -4.80
N VAL A 57 15.51 7.21 -4.36
CA VAL A 57 15.41 8.28 -3.36
C VAL A 57 15.36 7.64 -1.97
N GLU A 58 16.41 7.89 -1.18
CA GLU A 58 16.44 7.47 0.21
C GLU A 58 15.56 8.39 1.07
N ALA A 59 14.71 7.78 1.90
CA ALA A 59 13.86 8.50 2.83
C ALA A 59 13.54 7.65 4.05
N GLN A 60 13.36 8.31 5.19
CA GLN A 60 12.73 7.71 6.36
C GLN A 60 11.23 7.98 6.30
N PHE A 61 10.43 6.98 6.67
CA PHE A 61 8.97 7.12 6.67
C PHE A 61 8.33 6.46 7.89
N LEU A 62 7.11 6.88 8.18
CA LEU A 62 6.23 6.26 9.17
C LEU A 62 4.91 5.93 8.48
N LEU A 63 4.50 4.66 8.52
CA LEU A 63 3.18 4.24 8.04
C LEU A 63 2.24 4.08 9.24
N ARG A 64 1.09 4.75 9.20
CA ARG A 64 0.02 4.64 10.21
C ARG A 64 -1.23 4.09 9.52
N ILE A 65 -1.79 3.03 10.09
CA ILE A 65 -3.01 2.40 9.58
C ILE A 65 -4.09 2.51 10.64
N TYR A 66 -5.24 3.04 10.24
CA TYR A 66 -6.44 3.10 11.07
C TYR A 66 -7.54 2.31 10.38
N ALA A 67 -8.15 1.38 11.10
CA ALA A 67 -9.34 0.68 10.65
C ALA A 67 -10.46 0.82 11.67
N ASN A 68 -11.69 0.83 11.14
CA ASN A 68 -12.90 0.82 11.94
C ASN A 68 -13.26 -0.60 12.46
N GLY A 69 -12.47 -1.62 12.11
CA GLY A 69 -12.71 -3.02 12.45
C GLY A 69 -11.41 -3.73 12.86
N PHE A 70 -11.51 -5.04 13.11
CA PHE A 70 -10.35 -5.87 13.41
C PHE A 70 -9.41 -5.92 12.20
N MET A 71 -8.13 -5.70 12.45
CA MET A 71 -7.06 -5.96 11.51
C MET A 71 -6.07 -6.87 12.18
N GLU A 72 -5.63 -7.88 11.45
CA GLU A 72 -4.48 -8.68 11.81
C GLU A 72 -3.28 -8.19 11.01
N SER A 73 -2.15 -7.99 11.69
CA SER A 73 -0.87 -7.76 11.03
C SER A 73 -0.04 -9.02 11.13
N MET A 74 0.33 -9.61 9.99
CA MET A 74 1.34 -10.67 9.90
C MET A 74 2.76 -10.11 9.96
#